data_AF-A0A1A8QEF4-F1
#
_entry.id   AF-A0A1A8QEF4-F1
#
_cell.length_a   1.000
_cell.length_b   1.000
_cell.length_c   1.000
_cell.angle_alpha   90.00
_cell.angle_beta   90.00
_cell.angle_gamma   90.00
#
_symmetry.space_group_name_H-M   'P 1'
#
loop_
_entity.id
_entity.type
_entity.pdbx_description
1 polymer ?
#
loop_
_entity_poly.entity_id
_entity_poly.type
_entity_poly.pdbx_seq_one_letter_code
_entity_poly.pdbx_strand_id
1 'polypeptide(L)'
;FQRALHAKKEEENTEARIAALENNLKVMVYEYVCRSLFKVDQLMFAMHFVKGMYPELFQDNEWDVLIGSIVGEMFKKEEFPSWIDQERHGAMAILKTTFPAFYQTLCLSDSGLWLAFMQSSQCEQEFPAVISKKTSLFQQLLLVQAV
;
A
#
# COMPACT_ATOMS: atom_id res chain seq x y z
N PHE A 1 23.85 2.16 13.99
CA PHE A 1 23.54 2.92 15.21
C PHE A 1 24.59 3.98 15.55
N GLN A 2 25.83 3.62 15.95
CA GLN A 2 26.88 4.60 16.32
C GLN A 2 27.12 5.68 15.24
N ARG A 3 27.18 5.26 13.96
CA ARG A 3 27.30 6.19 12.82
C ARG A 3 26.16 7.22 12.76
N ALA A 4 24.94 6.86 13.15
CA ALA A 4 23.80 7.77 13.18
C ALA A 4 23.89 8.77 14.32
N LEU A 5 24.32 8.32 15.49
CA LEU A 5 24.51 9.15 16.67
C LEU A 5 25.60 10.22 16.45
N HIS A 6 26.64 9.88 15.70
CA HIS A 6 27.74 10.80 15.35
C HIS A 6 27.45 11.67 14.13
N ALA A 7 26.35 11.44 13.39
CA ALA A 7 25.92 12.34 12.33
C ALA A 7 25.42 13.64 12.97
N LYS A 8 26.33 14.63 13.10
CA LYS A 8 26.02 15.96 13.64
C LYS A 8 24.82 16.56 12.91
N LYS A 9 23.70 16.68 13.61
CA LYS A 9 22.63 17.63 13.29
C LYS A 9 22.48 18.54 14.51
N GLU A 10 22.79 19.81 14.31
CA GLU A 10 22.55 20.88 15.28
C GLU A 10 21.07 21.24 15.20
N GLU A 11 20.24 20.42 15.85
CA GLU A 11 18.84 20.76 16.11
C GLU A 11 18.78 21.36 17.52
N GLU A 12 18.22 22.56 17.66
CA GLU A 12 18.13 23.27 18.95
C GLU A 12 17.20 22.56 19.94
N ASN A 13 16.18 21.85 19.43
CA ASN A 13 15.20 21.12 20.22
C ASN A 13 15.52 19.61 20.25
N THR A 14 15.53 19.03 21.45
CA THR A 14 15.71 17.59 21.69
C THR A 14 14.73 16.72 20.92
N GLU A 15 13.45 17.08 20.83
CA GLU A 15 12.43 16.31 20.10
C GLU A 15 12.71 16.29 18.60
N ALA A 16 13.01 17.46 18.03
CA ALA A 16 13.42 17.59 16.63
C ALA A 16 14.69 16.80 16.34
N ARG A 17 15.66 16.83 17.28
CA ARG A 17 16.89 16.04 17.19
C ARG A 17 16.61 14.54 17.19
N ILE A 18 15.73 14.05 18.06
CA ILE A 18 15.35 12.63 18.11
C ILE A 18 14.70 12.21 16.79
N ALA A 19 13.70 12.95 16.30
CA ALA A 19 13.03 12.66 15.03
C ALA A 19 14.03 12.64 13.85
N ALA A 20 14.97 13.58 13.83
CA ALA A 20 16.00 13.64 12.79
C ALA A 20 16.98 12.46 12.86
N LEU A 21 17.39 12.05 14.06
CA LEU A 21 18.25 10.89 14.28
C LEU A 21 17.54 9.58 13.91
N GLU A 22 16.27 9.43 14.26
CA GLU A 22 15.44 8.29 13.87
C GLU A 22 15.31 8.20 12.35
N ASN A 23 15.01 9.30 11.67
CA ASN A 23 14.91 9.32 10.22
C ASN A 23 16.25 8.96 9.56
N ASN A 24 17.36 9.54 10.03
CA ASN A 24 18.69 9.19 9.55
C ASN A 24 18.99 7.70 9.76
N LEU A 25 18.63 7.14 10.93
CA LEU A 25 18.84 5.74 11.23
C LEU A 25 18.05 4.83 10.29
N LYS A 26 16.77 5.15 10.01
CA LYS A 26 15.91 4.41 9.07
C LYS A 26 16.55 4.36 7.68
N VAL A 27 17.01 5.51 7.16
CA VAL A 27 17.69 5.60 5.85
C VAL A 27 18.96 4.76 5.82
N MET A 28 19.83 4.90 6.83
CA MET A 28 21.08 4.14 6.88
C MET A 28 20.86 2.62 6.97
N VAL A 29 19.87 2.18 7.75
CA VAL A 29 19.54 0.75 7.85
C VAL A 29 19.04 0.25 6.50
N TYR A 30 18.10 0.96 5.87
CA TYR A 30 17.58 0.60 4.55
C TYR A 30 18.69 0.47 3.50
N GLU A 31 19.52 1.51 3.35
CA GLU A 31 20.63 1.50 2.39
C GLU A 31 21.64 0.40 2.67
N TYR A 32 21.98 0.17 3.94
CA TYR A 32 22.97 -0.84 4.31
C TYR A 32 22.48 -2.26 4.00
N VAL A 33 21.21 -2.55 4.31
CA VAL A 33 20.60 -3.85 4.00
C VAL A 33 20.48 -4.03 2.48
N CYS A 34 20.00 -3.02 1.75
CA CYS A 34 19.84 -3.07 0.29
C CYS A 34 21.15 -3.34 -0.48
N ARG A 35 22.32 -3.02 0.09
CA ARG A 35 23.64 -3.39 -0.51
C ARG A 35 23.92 -4.89 -0.48
N SER A 36 23.27 -5.62 0.40
CA SER A 36 23.43 -7.07 0.58
C SER A 36 22.31 -7.88 -0.09
N LEU A 37 21.31 -7.19 -0.68
CA LEU A 37 20.17 -7.80 -1.35
C LEU A 37 20.33 -7.76 -2.87
N PHE A 38 19.73 -8.72 -3.57
CA PHE A 38 19.55 -8.58 -5.02
C PHE A 38 18.58 -7.43 -5.31
N LYS A 39 18.72 -6.80 -6.47
CA LYS A 39 17.84 -5.70 -6.90
C LYS A 39 16.36 -6.09 -6.86
N VAL A 40 16.04 -7.35 -7.19
CA VAL A 40 14.67 -7.88 -7.20
C VAL A 40 14.07 -7.98 -5.80
N ASP A 41 14.90 -8.11 -4.76
CA ASP A 41 14.43 -8.28 -3.37
C ASP A 41 14.29 -6.94 -2.62
N GLN A 42 14.86 -5.86 -3.15
CA GLN A 42 14.86 -4.55 -2.49
C GLN A 42 13.44 -4.02 -2.26
N LEU A 43 12.54 -4.20 -3.23
CA LEU A 43 11.14 -3.77 -3.09
C LEU A 43 10.40 -4.58 -2.02
N MET A 44 10.59 -5.91 -2.01
CA MET A 44 10.01 -6.78 -0.99
C MET A 44 10.50 -6.38 0.40
N PHE A 45 11.80 -6.16 0.56
CA PHE A 45 12.38 -5.68 1.81
C PHE A 45 11.81 -4.31 2.20
N ALA A 46 11.69 -3.36 1.27
CA ALA A 46 11.12 -2.03 1.54
C ALA A 46 9.69 -2.15 2.11
N MET A 47 8.85 -2.97 1.51
CA MET A 47 7.48 -3.20 1.96
C MET A 47 7.43 -3.79 3.38
N HIS A 48 8.21 -4.84 3.64
CA HIS A 48 8.29 -5.45 4.98
C HIS A 48 8.89 -4.49 6.02
N PHE A 49 9.86 -3.66 5.62
CA PHE A 49 10.47 -2.66 6.50
C PHE A 49 9.45 -1.60 6.90
N VAL A 50 8.66 -1.07 5.96
CA VAL A 50 7.57 -0.13 6.26
C VAL A 50 6.52 -0.79 7.17
N LYS A 51 6.10 -2.02 6.90
CA LYS A 51 5.14 -2.75 7.73
C LYS A 51 5.64 -2.96 9.16
N GLY A 52 6.92 -3.27 9.34
CA GLY A 52 7.53 -3.44 10.66
C GLY A 52 7.71 -2.12 11.42
N MET A 53 7.99 -1.03 10.71
CA MET A 53 8.26 0.28 11.32
C MET A 53 6.99 1.10 11.61
N TYR A 54 5.95 0.93 10.81
CA TYR A 54 4.70 1.71 10.88
C TYR A 54 3.48 0.79 10.78
N PRO A 55 3.30 -0.17 11.71
CA PRO A 55 2.19 -1.12 11.67
C PRO A 55 0.81 -0.43 11.68
N GLU A 56 0.70 0.77 12.24
CA GLU A 56 -0.51 1.59 12.31
C GLU A 56 -1.02 2.10 10.96
N LEU A 57 -0.20 2.08 9.91
CA LEU A 57 -0.61 2.46 8.56
C LEU A 57 -1.48 1.40 7.87
N PHE A 58 -1.60 0.22 8.48
CA PHE A 58 -2.27 -0.94 7.91
C PHE A 58 -3.39 -1.36 8.85
N GLN A 59 -4.60 -1.49 8.33
CA GLN A 59 -5.72 -2.05 9.07
C GLN A 59 -5.61 -3.58 9.13
N ASP A 60 -6.48 -4.19 9.95
CA ASP A 60 -6.60 -5.64 10.07
C ASP A 60 -6.77 -6.28 8.68
N ASN A 61 -6.06 -7.39 8.45
CA ASN A 61 -6.07 -8.18 7.22
C ASN A 61 -5.55 -7.48 5.93
N GLU A 62 -5.31 -6.16 5.92
CA GLU A 62 -4.85 -5.45 4.71
C GLU A 62 -3.51 -6.01 4.20
N TRP A 63 -2.57 -6.27 5.12
CA TRP A 63 -1.29 -6.88 4.76
C TRP A 63 -1.44 -8.31 4.25
N ASP A 64 -2.33 -9.10 4.86
CA ASP A 64 -2.55 -10.50 4.50
C ASP A 64 -3.23 -10.64 3.13
N VAL A 65 -4.09 -9.70 2.75
CA VAL A 65 -4.62 -9.60 1.38
C VAL A 65 -3.51 -9.25 0.40
N LEU A 66 -2.66 -8.26 0.71
CA LEU A 66 -1.56 -7.86 -0.17
C LEU A 66 -0.66 -9.04 -0.53
N ILE A 67 -0.25 -9.83 0.46
CA ILE A 67 0.65 -10.97 0.26
C ILE A 67 -0.05 -12.26 -0.19
N GLY A 68 -1.38 -12.24 -0.34
CA GLY A 68 -2.16 -13.41 -0.78
C GLY A 68 -2.32 -14.51 0.25
N SER A 69 -2.18 -14.20 1.55
CA SER A 69 -2.39 -15.16 2.65
C SER A 69 -3.88 -15.46 2.89
N ILE A 70 -4.78 -14.56 2.48
CA ILE A 70 -6.22 -14.77 2.60
C ILE A 70 -6.69 -15.63 1.43
N VAL A 71 -7.11 -16.86 1.75
CA VAL A 71 -7.73 -17.77 0.78
C VAL A 71 -9.24 -17.54 0.80
N GLY A 72 -9.79 -17.21 -0.37
CA GLY A 72 -11.23 -17.15 -0.55
C GLY A 72 -11.86 -18.54 -0.59
N GLU A 73 -13.04 -18.71 0.01
CA GLU A 73 -13.93 -19.82 -0.35
C GLU A 73 -14.27 -19.73 -1.85
N MET A 74 -14.66 -20.84 -2.48
CA MET A 74 -15.09 -20.85 -3.89
C MET A 74 -16.16 -19.77 -4.11
N PHE A 75 -15.75 -18.62 -4.64
CA PHE A 75 -16.59 -17.45 -4.70
C PHE A 75 -17.85 -17.79 -5.49
N LYS A 76 -19.02 -17.54 -4.89
CA LYS A 76 -20.27 -17.50 -5.65
C LYS A 76 -20.05 -16.58 -6.84
N LYS A 77 -20.71 -16.84 -7.97
CA LYS A 77 -20.70 -15.92 -9.11
C LYS A 77 -21.12 -14.53 -8.63
N GLU A 78 -20.14 -13.68 -8.38
CA GLU A 78 -20.34 -12.27 -8.08
C GLU A 78 -20.25 -11.50 -9.38
N GLU A 79 -21.13 -10.53 -9.55
CA GLU A 79 -21.08 -9.62 -10.68
C GLU A 79 -20.25 -8.40 -10.31
N PHE A 80 -19.22 -8.16 -11.11
CA PHE A 80 -18.37 -6.97 -11.03
C PHE A 80 -18.63 -6.07 -12.24
N PRO A 81 -18.35 -4.75 -12.13
CA PRO A 81 -18.37 -3.84 -13.26
C PRO A 81 -17.63 -4.40 -14.47
N SER A 82 -18.16 -4.18 -15.66
CA SER A 82 -17.65 -4.77 -16.91
C SER A 82 -16.24 -4.32 -17.30
N TRP A 83 -15.72 -3.27 -16.65
CA TRP A 83 -14.37 -2.77 -16.86
C TRP A 83 -13.31 -3.51 -16.03
N ILE A 84 -13.73 -4.31 -15.05
CA ILE A 84 -12.84 -5.17 -14.29
C ILE A 84 -12.72 -6.49 -15.03
N ASP A 85 -11.49 -6.82 -15.44
CA ASP A 85 -11.19 -8.03 -16.18
C ASP A 85 -11.63 -9.28 -15.40
N GLN A 86 -12.14 -10.29 -16.12
CA GLN A 86 -12.64 -11.51 -15.50
C GLN A 86 -11.56 -12.26 -14.69
N GLU A 87 -10.30 -12.13 -15.09
CA GLU A 87 -9.14 -12.69 -14.37
C GLU A 87 -8.95 -12.05 -12.98
N ARG A 88 -9.42 -10.81 -12.82
CA ARG A 88 -9.33 -10.02 -11.58
C ARG A 88 -10.50 -10.26 -10.63
N HIS A 89 -11.57 -10.92 -11.08
CA HIS A 89 -12.77 -11.16 -10.26
C HIS A 89 -12.47 -11.92 -8.97
N GLY A 90 -11.50 -12.84 -8.98
CA GLY A 90 -11.08 -13.54 -7.76
C GLY A 90 -10.46 -12.59 -6.71
N ALA A 91 -9.55 -11.71 -7.14
CA ALA A 91 -8.95 -10.72 -6.26
C ALA A 91 -9.97 -9.69 -5.77
N MET A 92 -10.88 -9.26 -6.66
CA MET A 92 -11.96 -8.34 -6.30
C MET A 92 -12.95 -8.95 -5.31
N ALA A 93 -13.24 -10.25 -5.43
CA ALA A 93 -14.08 -10.97 -4.49
C ALA A 93 -13.42 -11.11 -3.10
N ILE A 94 -12.11 -11.37 -3.03
CA ILE A 94 -11.34 -11.30 -1.77
C ILE A 94 -11.48 -9.89 -1.18
N LEU A 95 -11.17 -8.84 -1.95
CA LEU A 95 -11.23 -7.46 -1.49
C LEU A 95 -12.61 -7.09 -0.92
N LYS A 96 -13.68 -7.44 -1.64
CA LYS A 96 -15.07 -7.17 -1.23
C LYS A 96 -15.50 -7.96 0.00
N THR A 97 -15.08 -9.22 0.11
CA THR A 97 -15.42 -10.08 1.24
C THR A 97 -14.67 -9.66 2.50
N THR A 98 -13.38 -9.35 2.38
CA THR A 98 -12.54 -8.95 3.50
C THR A 98 -12.83 -7.51 3.94
N PHE A 99 -13.11 -6.59 3.00
CA PHE A 99 -13.31 -5.16 3.28
C PHE A 99 -14.59 -4.60 2.66
N PRO A 100 -15.79 -5.04 3.10
CA PRO A 100 -17.06 -4.62 2.49
C PRO A 100 -17.29 -3.11 2.56
N ALA A 101 -16.93 -2.45 3.66
CA ALA A 101 -17.07 -1.00 3.80
C ALA A 101 -16.14 -0.21 2.87
N PHE A 102 -14.91 -0.71 2.69
CA PHE A 102 -13.95 -0.14 1.74
C PHE A 102 -14.46 -0.30 0.31
N TYR A 103 -14.89 -1.50 -0.08
CA TYR A 103 -15.45 -1.77 -1.41
C TYR A 103 -16.63 -0.85 -1.74
N GLN A 104 -17.55 -0.64 -0.79
CA GLN A 104 -18.68 0.28 -0.98
C GLN A 104 -18.22 1.74 -1.17
N THR A 105 -17.15 2.15 -0.49
CA THR A 105 -16.60 3.50 -0.61
C THR A 105 -16.05 3.78 -2.01
N LEU A 106 -15.54 2.75 -2.70
CA LEU A 106 -14.94 2.88 -4.03
C LEU A 106 -15.95 3.18 -5.14
N CYS A 107 -17.24 2.87 -4.94
CA CYS A 107 -18.30 3.07 -5.95
C CYS A 107 -17.92 2.54 -7.34
N LEU A 108 -17.30 1.35 -7.44
CA LEU A 108 -16.75 0.81 -8.70
C LEU A 108 -17.79 0.65 -9.84
N SER A 109 -19.08 0.58 -9.49
CA SER A 109 -20.20 0.57 -10.45
C SER A 109 -20.34 1.88 -11.23
N ASP A 110 -19.84 3.00 -10.71
CA ASP A 110 -19.77 4.27 -11.43
C ASP A 110 -18.55 4.28 -12.36
N SER A 111 -18.72 3.74 -13.58
CA SER A 111 -17.64 3.69 -14.56
C SER A 111 -17.17 5.07 -15.03
N GLY A 112 -18.02 6.10 -14.91
CA GLY A 112 -17.64 7.47 -15.25
C GLY A 112 -16.61 8.03 -14.27
N LEU A 113 -16.77 7.72 -12.98
CA LEU A 113 -15.82 8.09 -11.93
C LEU A 113 -14.42 7.54 -12.18
N TRP A 114 -14.32 6.30 -12.67
CA TRP A 114 -13.06 5.57 -12.86
C TRP A 114 -12.48 5.69 -14.29
N LEU A 115 -13.09 6.49 -15.17
CA LEU A 115 -12.70 6.53 -16.59
C LEU A 115 -11.23 6.90 -16.82
N ALA A 116 -10.73 7.91 -16.11
CA ALA A 116 -9.33 8.33 -16.20
C ALA A 116 -8.37 7.24 -15.72
N PHE A 117 -8.69 6.60 -14.60
CA PHE A 117 -7.94 5.47 -14.05
C PHE A 117 -7.84 4.32 -15.05
N MET A 118 -8.96 3.95 -15.69
CA MET A 118 -9.03 2.82 -16.63
C MET A 118 -8.24 3.06 -17.93
N GLN A 119 -8.13 4.31 -18.37
CA GLN A 119 -7.49 4.65 -19.66
C GLN A 119 -6.00 4.96 -19.54
N SER A 120 -5.50 5.15 -18.32
CA SER A 120 -4.11 5.56 -18.07
C SER A 120 -3.16 4.38 -17.98
N SER A 121 -1.96 4.54 -18.53
CA SER A 121 -0.83 3.63 -18.31
C SER A 121 -0.15 3.83 -16.94
N GLN A 122 -0.53 4.90 -16.24
CA GLN A 122 -0.09 5.27 -14.89
C GLN A 122 -1.34 5.46 -14.02
N CYS A 123 -2.17 4.42 -13.93
CA CYS A 123 -3.46 4.47 -13.25
C CYS A 123 -3.33 4.87 -11.78
N GLU A 124 -2.19 4.59 -11.13
CA GLU A 124 -1.89 4.99 -9.76
C GLU A 124 -1.89 6.52 -9.53
N GLN A 125 -1.77 7.31 -10.60
CA GLN A 125 -1.81 8.78 -10.55
C GLN A 125 -3.21 9.33 -10.86
N GLU A 126 -4.11 8.50 -11.41
CA GLU A 126 -5.43 8.89 -11.92
C GLU A 126 -6.57 8.42 -11.00
N PHE A 127 -6.27 8.22 -9.71
CA PHE A 127 -7.29 7.92 -8.71
C PHE A 127 -8.31 9.05 -8.60
N PRO A 128 -9.62 8.75 -8.57
CA PRO A 128 -10.64 9.79 -8.45
C PRO A 128 -10.47 10.55 -7.12
N ALA A 129 -10.34 11.88 -7.18
CA ALA A 129 -10.01 12.70 -6.01
C ALA A 129 -11.00 12.54 -4.83
N VAL A 130 -12.26 12.23 -5.11
CA VAL A 130 -13.28 11.96 -4.08
C VAL A 130 -12.99 10.66 -3.32
N ILE A 131 -12.41 9.68 -3.99
CA ILE A 131 -12.01 8.38 -3.41
C ILE A 131 -10.67 8.51 -2.70
N SER A 132 -9.69 9.22 -3.28
CA SER A 132 -8.37 9.40 -2.65
C SER A 132 -8.44 10.09 -1.28
N LYS A 133 -9.42 10.98 -1.08
CA LYS A 133 -9.65 11.65 0.21
C LYS A 133 -10.26 10.75 1.29
N LYS A 134 -10.83 9.60 0.91
CA LYS A 134 -11.53 8.67 1.81
C LYS A 134 -10.76 7.39 2.07
N THR A 135 -9.60 7.23 1.44
CA THR A 135 -8.83 5.98 1.43
C THR A 135 -7.40 6.25 1.87
N SER A 136 -6.79 5.27 2.54
CA SER A 136 -5.36 5.33 2.83
C SER A 136 -4.53 5.05 1.58
N LEU A 137 -3.25 5.42 1.59
CA LEU A 137 -2.32 5.06 0.51
C LEU A 137 -2.21 3.54 0.34
N PHE A 138 -2.27 2.79 1.45
CA PHE A 138 -2.21 1.33 1.40
C PHE A 138 -3.48 0.73 0.78
N GLN A 139 -4.64 1.29 1.06
CA GLN A 139 -5.90 0.88 0.44
C GLN A 139 -5.92 1.15 -1.07
N GLN A 140 -5.32 2.25 -1.51
CA GLN A 140 -5.14 2.52 -2.95
C GLN A 140 -4.26 1.45 -3.61
N LEU A 141 -3.17 1.04 -2.95
CA LEU A 141 -2.34 -0.08 -3.42
C LEU A 141 -3.14 -1.39 -3.52
N LEU A 142 -3.97 -1.71 -2.51
CA LEU A 142 -4.83 -2.90 -2.55
C LEU A 142 -5.81 -2.86 -3.72
N LEU A 143 -6.34 -1.69 -4.06
CA LEU A 143 -7.19 -1.55 -5.23
C LEU A 143 -6.42 -1.83 -6.52
N VAL A 144 -5.25 -1.20 -6.71
CA VAL A 144 -4.41 -1.41 -7.90
C VAL A 144 -4.04 -2.89 -8.07
N GLN A 145 -3.83 -3.62 -6.99
CA GLN A 145 -3.58 -5.06 -7.04
C GLN A 145 -4.83 -5.88 -7.46
N ALA A 146 -6.01 -5.44 -7.03
CA ALA A 146 -7.27 -6.16 -7.22
C ALA A 146 -7.95 -5.91 -8.57
N VAL A 147 -7.64 -4.80 -9.23
CA VAL A 147 -8.14 -4.42 -10.58
C VAL A 147 -7.21 -4.84 -11.72
#